data_AF-A0A958FC76-F1
#
_entry.id   AF-A0A958FC76-F1
#
_cell.length_a   1.000
_cell.length_b   1.000
_cell.length_c   1.000
_cell.angle_alpha   90.00
_cell.angle_beta   90.00
_cell.angle_gamma   90.00
#
_symmetry.space_group_name_H-M   'P 1'
#
loop_
_entity.id
_entity.type
_entity.pdbx_description
1 polymer ?
#
loop_
_entity_poly.entity_id
_entity_poly.type
_entity_poly.pdbx_seq_one_letter_code
_entity_poly.pdbx_strand_id
1 'polypeptide(L)'
;MSDSLRHFNEKRTERYQKDSGEEDFLLAMNRLLQAQEQASYRDVEIEHPLIFIFGPPRSGTTLISQLIAHCCDTGFINNLMARFWLAPLHGIKLSRSVF
;
A
#
# COMPACT_ATOMS: atom_id res chain seq x y z
N MET A 1 10.24 15.97 20.99
CA MET A 1 10.40 14.52 21.24
C MET A 1 10.36 13.81 19.89
N SER A 2 11.53 13.55 19.31
CA SER A 2 11.64 12.72 18.10
C SER A 2 12.02 11.31 18.56
N ASP A 3 11.06 10.62 19.19
CA ASP A 3 11.20 9.19 19.32
C ASP A 3 11.03 8.61 17.93
N SER A 4 12.11 8.08 17.37
CA SER A 4 12.11 7.38 16.09
C SER A 4 10.99 6.34 16.08
N LEU A 5 10.22 6.26 14.99
CA LEU A 5 9.14 5.27 14.82
C LEU A 5 9.60 3.82 15.10
N ARG A 6 10.92 3.55 15.03
CA ARG A 6 11.54 2.27 15.40
C ARG A 6 11.39 1.93 16.88
N HIS A 7 11.46 2.89 17.79
CA HIS A 7 11.33 2.64 19.23
C HIS A 7 9.93 2.14 19.60
N PHE A 8 8.89 2.56 18.88
CA PHE A 8 7.55 2.02 19.10
C PHE A 8 7.39 0.56 18.67
N ASN A 9 8.27 0.04 17.79
CA ASN A 9 8.23 -1.36 17.39
C ASN A 9 8.62 -2.28 18.57
N GLU A 10 9.61 -1.87 19.37
CA GLU A 10 10.08 -2.60 20.56
C GLU A 10 8.97 -2.76 21.62
N LYS A 11 8.01 -1.83 21.65
CA LYS A 11 6.87 -1.85 22.57
C LYS A 11 5.71 -2.74 22.10
N ARG A 12 5.80 -3.35 20.91
CA ARG A 12 4.73 -4.22 20.39
C ARG A 12 4.83 -5.61 21.00
N THR A 13 3.69 -6.29 21.11
CA THR A 13 3.66 -7.72 21.44
C THR A 13 4.45 -8.49 20.39
N GLU A 14 5.19 -9.53 20.81
CA GLU A 14 6.12 -10.31 19.98
C GLU A 14 5.57 -10.65 18.59
N ARG A 15 4.33 -11.16 18.51
CA ARG A 15 3.65 -11.51 17.24
C ARG A 15 3.46 -10.34 16.26
N TYR A 16 3.44 -9.10 16.74
CA TYR A 16 3.21 -7.89 15.93
C TYR A 16 4.46 -7.01 15.81
N GLN A 17 5.59 -7.43 16.39
CA GLN A 17 6.86 -6.78 16.16
C GLN A 17 7.24 -6.99 14.70
N LYS A 18 7.70 -5.93 14.04
CA LYS A 18 8.27 -6.05 12.70
C LYS A 18 9.55 -6.86 12.76
N ASP A 19 9.66 -7.84 11.87
CA ASP A 19 10.89 -8.59 11.62
C ASP A 19 11.80 -7.74 10.71
N SER A 20 13.02 -7.45 11.17
CA SER A 20 13.97 -6.65 10.39
C SER A 20 14.42 -7.34 9.12
N GLY A 21 14.55 -8.67 9.13
CA GLY A 21 14.91 -9.45 7.96
C GLY A 21 13.80 -9.45 6.91
N GLU A 22 12.53 -9.52 7.33
CA GLU A 22 11.39 -9.38 6.40
C GLU A 22 11.37 -7.97 5.78
N GLU A 23 11.59 -6.92 6.57
CA GLU A 23 11.61 -5.54 6.07
C GLU A 23 12.77 -5.30 5.10
N ASP A 24 13.97 -5.82 5.40
CA ASP A 24 15.15 -5.72 4.53
C ASP A 24 14.94 -6.49 3.22
N PHE A 25 14.35 -7.68 3.29
CA PHE A 25 13.97 -8.46 2.11
C PHE A 25 12.96 -7.71 1.23
N LEU A 26 11.88 -7.19 1.81
CA LEU A 26 10.88 -6.42 1.08
C LEU A 26 11.48 -5.16 0.45
N LEU A 27 12.38 -4.46 1.16
CA LEU A 27 13.07 -3.29 0.64
C LEU A 27 13.98 -3.64 -0.55
N ALA A 28 14.76 -4.72 -0.45
CA ALA A 28 15.62 -5.18 -1.53
C ALA A 28 14.81 -5.56 -2.77
N MET A 29 13.70 -6.30 -2.58
CA MET A 29 12.77 -6.65 -3.66
C MET A 29 12.18 -5.42 -4.34
N ASN A 30 11.71 -4.44 -3.56
CA ASN A 30 11.15 -3.19 -4.08
C ASN A 30 12.16 -2.42 -4.93
N ARG A 31 13.41 -2.31 -4.46
CA ARG A 31 14.49 -1.63 -5.19
C ARG A 31 14.83 -2.33 -6.50
N LEU A 32 14.87 -3.66 -6.51
CA LEU A 32 15.15 -4.44 -7.71
C LEU A 32 14.08 -4.25 -8.78
N LEU A 33 12.81 -4.18 -8.38
CA LEU A 33 11.69 -4.02 -9.31
C LEU A 33 11.50 -2.56 -9.78
N GLN A 34 12.00 -1.58 -9.02
CA GLN A 34 11.74 -0.16 -9.25
C GLN A 34 12.13 0.33 -10.65
N ALA A 35 13.27 -0.11 -11.20
CA ALA A 35 13.71 0.32 -12.52
C ALA A 35 12.75 -0.15 -13.62
N GLN A 36 12.30 -1.41 -13.55
CA GLN A 36 11.33 -1.98 -14.49
C GLN A 36 9.93 -1.38 -14.32
N GLU A 37 9.53 -1.11 -13.07
CA GLU A 37 8.29 -0.41 -12.74
C GLU A 37 8.24 0.96 -13.44
N GLN A 38 9.27 1.79 -13.23
CA GLN A 38 9.33 3.14 -13.79
C GLN A 38 9.29 3.14 -15.31
N ALA A 39 9.99 2.20 -15.95
CA ALA A 39 9.95 2.02 -17.40
C ALA A 39 8.56 1.62 -17.94
N SER A 40 7.68 1.10 -17.07
CA SER A 40 6.31 0.69 -17.44
C SER A 40 5.28 1.82 -17.30
N TYR A 41 5.64 2.93 -16.64
CA TYR A 41 4.75 4.06 -16.48
C TYR A 41 4.47 4.74 -17.81
N ARG A 42 3.22 5.17 -17.96
CA ARG A 42 2.72 5.85 -19.14
C ARG A 42 2.01 7.10 -18.69
N ASP A 43 2.23 8.19 -19.41
CA ASP A 43 1.40 9.37 -19.29
C ASP A 43 0.03 9.03 -19.89
N VAL A 44 -0.97 8.92 -19.02
CA VAL A 44 -2.35 8.65 -19.38
C VAL A 44 -3.21 9.84 -18.99
N GLU A 45 -4.21 10.15 -19.80
CA GLU A 45 -5.19 11.17 -19.44
C GLU A 45 -6.05 10.67 -18.28
N ILE A 46 -6.38 11.57 -17.35
CA ILE A 46 -7.23 11.23 -16.21
C ILE A 46 -8.69 11.25 -16.67
N GLU A 47 -9.24 10.07 -16.98
CA GLU A 47 -10.61 9.91 -17.50
C GLU A 47 -11.70 10.09 -16.43
N HIS A 48 -11.35 10.01 -15.15
CA HIS A 48 -12.31 9.98 -14.03
C HIS A 48 -11.96 11.03 -12.96
N PRO A 49 -12.98 11.61 -12.29
CA PRO A 49 -12.72 12.57 -11.22
C PRO A 49 -12.00 11.93 -10.04
N LEU A 50 -11.03 12.65 -9.47
CA LEU A 50 -10.36 12.26 -8.24
C LEU A 50 -11.26 12.56 -7.04
N ILE A 51 -11.63 11.51 -6.30
CA ILE A 51 -12.47 11.62 -5.09
C ILE A 51 -11.57 11.59 -3.85
N PHE A 52 -11.60 12.66 -3.06
CA PHE A 52 -10.91 12.74 -1.78
C PHE A 52 -11.88 12.48 -0.63
N ILE A 53 -11.63 11.43 0.14
CA ILE A 53 -12.41 11.10 1.34
C ILE A 53 -11.59 11.52 2.56
N PHE A 54 -12.03 12.57 3.25
CA PHE A 54 -11.36 13.08 4.45
C PHE A 54 -12.37 13.38 5.56
N GLY A 55 -11.90 13.37 6.79
CA GLY A 55 -12.72 13.59 7.98
C GLY A 55 -11.91 13.39 9.26
N PRO A 56 -12.45 13.77 10.44
CA PRO A 56 -11.76 13.55 11.70
C PRO A 56 -11.57 12.04 11.97
N PRO A 57 -10.61 11.66 12.83
CA PRO A 57 -10.41 10.26 13.19
C PRO A 57 -11.72 9.59 13.61
N ARG A 58 -11.97 8.39 13.07
CA ARG A 58 -13.17 7.57 13.34
C ARG A 58 -14.49 8.11 12.76
N SER A 59 -14.48 9.07 11.84
CA SER A 59 -15.69 9.58 11.15
C SER A 59 -16.25 8.67 10.05
N GLY A 60 -15.81 7.41 9.96
CA GLY A 60 -16.29 6.46 8.94
C GLY A 60 -15.65 6.60 7.56
N THR A 61 -14.55 7.33 7.39
CA THR A 61 -13.86 7.45 6.09
C THR A 61 -13.47 6.10 5.48
N THR A 62 -13.05 5.14 6.30
CA THR A 62 -12.77 3.76 5.86
C THR A 62 -14.01 3.05 5.32
N LEU A 63 -15.15 3.16 6.02
CA LEU A 63 -16.40 2.52 5.59
C LEU A 63 -16.87 3.09 4.25
N ILE A 64 -16.81 4.41 4.08
CA ILE A 64 -17.16 5.08 2.82
C ILE A 64 -16.25 4.61 1.68
N SER A 65 -14.94 4.52 1.93
CA SER A 65 -13.97 4.05 0.93
C SER A 65 -14.26 2.60 0.50
N GLN A 66 -14.61 1.73 1.45
CA GLN A 66 -14.97 0.34 1.18
C GLN A 66 -16.30 0.21 0.42
N LEU A 67 -17.30 1.03 0.75
CA LEU A 67 -18.59 1.04 0.06
C LEU A 67 -18.44 1.48 -1.39
N ILE A 68 -17.67 2.54 -1.65
CA ILE A 68 -17.37 2.99 -3.02
C ILE A 68 -16.64 1.89 -3.80
N ALA A 69 -15.64 1.25 -3.19
CA ALA A 69 -14.94 0.13 -3.82
C ALA A 69 -15.88 -1.02 -4.20
N HIS A 70 -16.81 -1.36 -3.31
CA HIS A 70 -17.79 -2.41 -3.52
C HIS A 70 -18.84 -2.06 -4.59
N CYS A 71 -19.33 -0.81 -4.61
CA CYS A 71 -20.43 -0.39 -5.49
C CYS A 71 -19.99 0.04 -6.90
N CYS A 72 -18.73 0.45 -7.08
CA CYS A 72 -18.27 1.07 -8.33
C CYS A 72 -17.31 0.21 -9.16
N ASP A 73 -17.18 -1.09 -8.87
CA ASP A 73 -16.23 -2.01 -9.52
C ASP A 73 -14.81 -1.39 -9.63
N THR A 74 -14.34 -0.78 -8.54
CA THR A 74 -13.02 -0.15 -8.50
C THR A 74 -12.01 -1.05 -7.82
N GLY A 75 -10.76 -1.02 -8.30
CA GLY A 75 -9.67 -1.74 -7.66
C GLY A 75 -9.37 -1.19 -6.27
N PHE A 76 -9.23 -2.08 -5.29
CA PHE A 76 -8.87 -1.72 -3.91
C PHE A 76 -7.50 -2.27 -3.54
N ILE A 77 -6.64 -1.44 -2.94
CA ILE A 77 -5.30 -1.85 -2.52
C ILE A 77 -5.40 -2.75 -1.30
N ASN A 78 -4.94 -3.99 -1.43
CA ASN A 78 -4.86 -4.93 -0.31
C ASN A 78 -3.44 -4.98 0.30
N ASN A 79 -3.28 -5.74 1.38
CA ASN A 79 -2.01 -5.86 2.10
C ASN A 79 -0.88 -6.42 1.24
N LEU A 80 -1.17 -7.29 0.27
CA LEU A 80 -0.15 -7.82 -0.63
C LEU A 80 0.33 -6.74 -1.59
N MET A 81 -0.59 -6.00 -2.22
CA MET A 81 -0.24 -4.88 -3.10
C MET A 81 0.58 -3.82 -2.35
N ALA A 82 0.21 -3.49 -1.11
CA ALA A 82 0.89 -2.48 -0.29
C ALA A 82 2.35 -2.83 0.05
N ARG A 83 2.75 -4.11 -0.01
CA ARG A 83 4.14 -4.53 0.19
C ARG A 83 5.08 -4.11 -0.96
N PHE A 84 4.54 -3.63 -2.09
CA PHE A 84 5.30 -3.19 -3.26
C PHE A 84 5.28 -1.64 -3.40
N TRP A 85 5.66 -0.92 -2.35
CA TRP A 85 5.57 0.56 -2.31
C TRP A 85 6.48 1.31 -3.30
N LEU A 86 7.51 0.67 -3.87
CA LEU A 86 8.31 1.22 -4.98
C LEU A 86 7.99 0.57 -6.33
N ALA A 87 7.15 -0.47 -6.35
CA ALA A 87 6.79 -1.23 -7.54
C ALA A 87 5.28 -1.59 -7.58
N PRO A 88 4.37 -0.60 -7.46
CA PRO A 88 2.94 -0.87 -7.25
C PRO A 88 2.27 -1.65 -8.39
N LEU A 89 2.63 -1.44 -9.66
CA LEU A 89 2.08 -2.20 -10.79
C LEU A 89 2.43 -3.69 -10.67
N HIS A 90 3.64 -4.03 -10.22
CA HIS A 90 4.01 -5.43 -9.94
C HIS A 90 3.17 -6.00 -8.80
N GLY A 91 3.01 -5.26 -7.71
CA GLY A 91 2.17 -5.67 -6.58
C GLY A 91 0.71 -5.91 -6.97
N ILE A 92 0.14 -5.03 -7.80
CA ILE A 92 -1.22 -5.16 -8.34
C ILE A 92 -1.34 -6.41 -9.22
N LYS A 93 -0.40 -6.62 -10.15
CA LYS A 93 -0.39 -7.79 -11.05
C LYS A 93 -0.26 -9.10 -10.27
N LEU A 94 0.65 -9.16 -9.30
CA LEU A 94 0.84 -10.34 -8.46
C LEU A 94 -0.42 -10.65 -7.67
N SER A 95 -1.00 -9.63 -7.01
CA SER A 95 -2.20 -9.80 -6.20
C SER A 95 -3.38 -10.37 -7.00
N ARG A 96 -3.62 -9.86 -8.23
CA ARG A 96 -4.65 -10.39 -9.15
C ARG A 96 -4.39 -11.81 -9.66
N SER A 97 -3.16 -12.31 -9.57
CA SER A 97 -2.81 -13.66 -10.01
C SER A 97 -2.98 -14.72 -8.91
N VAL A 98 -3.06 -14.27 -7.65
CA VAL A 98 -3.11 -15.14 -6.46
C VAL A 98 -4.52 -15.17 -5.85
N PHE A 99 -5.26 -14.06 -5.95
CA PHE A 99 -6.64 -13.91 -5.49
C PHE A 99 -7.58 -13.74 -6.68
#